data_AF-A0A0F3M775-F1
#
_entry.id   AF-A0A0F3M775-F1
#
_cell.length_a   1.000
_cell.length_b   1.000
_cell.length_c   1.000
_cell.angle_alpha   90.00
_cell.angle_beta   90.00
_cell.angle_gamma   90.00
#
_symmetry.space_group_name_H-M   'P 1'
#
loop_
_entity.id
_entity.type
_entity.pdbx_description
1 polymer ?
#
loop_
_entity_poly.entity_id
_entity_poly.type
_entity_poly.pdbx_seq_one_letter_code
_entity_poly.pdbx_strand_id
1 'polypeptide(L)'
;MKGCHILITGTTGTGKTNMLNELLPQIRLHKDRAIIVDTTGAFTDRFFDPKCDKLLNPFEKNSEQWLPWNDCFEAADFHDIASSFSNYTPKLDDFFAKNAELVLSEALKLYQDDKDIIKLIHTIIYSDNRQFAKAFRNTAVSGIISESALETSAGIQSTLGKNITSLQYLKPGGSFSIKEWFSIQMKLAGYLSQLTQIKELLLCPLISAWISIAIKALMCRNPNHDNKNMWFILDELPALQKVSSLPVALG
;
A
#
# COMPACT_ATOMS: atom_id res chain seq x y z
N MET A 1 -24.09 -8.21 -1.06
CA MET A 1 -23.85 -9.43 -0.24
C MET A 1 -22.95 -9.02 0.90
N LYS A 2 -23.25 -9.40 2.15
CA LYS A 2 -22.31 -9.22 3.26
C LYS A 2 -21.15 -10.18 3.05
N GLY A 3 -19.93 -9.65 2.89
CA GLY A 3 -18.73 -10.48 3.02
C GLY A 3 -18.68 -11.03 4.44
N CYS A 4 -18.45 -12.34 4.59
CA CYS A 4 -18.13 -12.90 5.90
C CYS A 4 -16.64 -12.66 6.15
N HIS A 5 -16.34 -11.71 7.03
CA HIS A 5 -14.98 -11.47 7.49
C HIS A 5 -14.71 -12.32 8.72
N ILE A 6 -13.62 -13.09 8.70
CA ILE A 6 -13.15 -13.85 9.86
C ILE A 6 -11.96 -13.09 10.44
N LEU A 7 -12.16 -12.47 11.61
CA LEU A 7 -11.09 -11.87 12.39
C LEU A 7 -10.60 -12.88 13.43
N ILE A 8 -9.34 -13.29 13.33
CA ILE A 8 -8.74 -14.27 14.25
C ILE A 8 -7.73 -13.53 15.12
N THR A 9 -8.10 -13.33 16.39
CA THR A 9 -7.27 -12.65 17.39
C THR A 9 -6.85 -13.62 18.49
N GLY A 10 -5.66 -13.41 19.05
CA GLY A 10 -5.06 -14.27 20.06
C GLY A 10 -3.69 -13.74 20.48
N THR A 11 -3.22 -14.06 21.69
CA THR A 11 -1.87 -13.69 22.13
C THR A 11 -0.83 -14.67 21.55
N THR A 12 0.46 -14.32 21.61
CA THR A 12 1.55 -15.20 21.17
C THR A 12 1.43 -16.57 21.86
N GLY A 13 1.54 -17.66 21.10
CA GLY A 13 1.44 -19.04 21.62
C GLY A 13 0.02 -19.60 21.73
N THR A 14 -1.02 -18.88 21.31
CA THR A 14 -2.43 -19.37 21.36
C THR A 14 -2.84 -20.29 20.21
N GLY A 15 -1.92 -20.68 19.32
CA GLY A 15 -2.19 -21.61 18.23
C GLY A 15 -2.66 -20.98 16.91
N LYS A 16 -2.69 -19.64 16.79
CA LYS A 16 -3.00 -18.95 15.53
C LYS A 16 -2.18 -19.44 14.34
N THR A 17 -0.87 -19.55 14.52
CA THR A 17 0.04 -20.05 13.47
C THR A 17 -0.28 -21.49 13.09
N ASN A 18 -0.64 -22.36 14.04
CA ASN A 18 -1.03 -23.74 13.74
C ASN A 18 -2.33 -23.80 12.92
N MET A 19 -3.32 -23.02 13.30
CA MET A 19 -4.57 -22.92 12.55
C MET A 19 -4.34 -22.35 11.14
N LEU A 20 -3.51 -21.31 10.97
CA LEU A 20 -3.16 -20.78 9.65
C LEU A 20 -2.40 -21.82 8.80
N ASN A 21 -1.54 -22.63 9.41
CA ASN A 21 -0.85 -23.73 8.73
C ASN A 21 -1.81 -24.82 8.21
N GLU A 22 -2.99 -24.99 8.82
CA GLU A 22 -4.04 -25.91 8.33
C GLU A 22 -4.96 -25.24 7.31
N LEU A 23 -5.27 -23.96 7.50
CA LEU A 23 -6.18 -23.19 6.63
C LEU A 23 -5.56 -22.88 5.25
N LEU A 24 -4.29 -22.47 5.20
CA LEU A 24 -3.63 -22.06 3.96
C LEU A 24 -3.61 -23.17 2.88
N PRO A 25 -3.31 -24.44 3.20
CA PRO A 25 -3.47 -25.55 2.24
C PRO A 25 -4.89 -25.73 1.72
N GLN A 26 -5.91 -25.53 2.56
CA GLN A 26 -7.31 -25.65 2.16
C GLN A 26 -7.70 -24.53 1.18
N ILE A 27 -7.30 -23.29 1.45
CA ILE A 27 -7.48 -22.15 0.54
C ILE A 27 -6.87 -22.49 -0.84
N ARG A 28 -5.65 -23.06 -0.86
CA ARG A 28 -5.00 -23.51 -2.10
C ARG A 28 -5.81 -24.58 -2.83
N LEU A 29 -6.26 -25.60 -2.08
CA LEU A 29 -7.01 -26.74 -2.61
C LEU A 29 -8.32 -26.29 -3.26
N HIS A 30 -9.01 -25.33 -2.64
CA HIS A 30 -10.22 -24.71 -3.16
C HIS A 30 -9.97 -23.75 -4.34
N LYS A 31 -8.71 -23.45 -4.66
CA LYS A 31 -8.30 -22.47 -5.68
C LYS A 31 -8.85 -21.07 -5.41
N ASP A 32 -9.06 -20.78 -4.13
CA ASP A 32 -9.32 -19.45 -3.62
C ASP A 32 -8.03 -18.62 -3.68
N ARG A 33 -8.16 -17.31 -3.56
CA ARG A 33 -7.02 -16.38 -3.55
C ARG A 33 -6.84 -15.81 -2.16
N ALA A 34 -5.59 -15.54 -1.79
CA ALA A 34 -5.26 -14.97 -0.49
C ALA A 34 -4.21 -13.85 -0.60
N ILE A 35 -4.40 -12.82 0.19
CA ILE A 35 -3.37 -11.85 0.57
C ILE A 35 -2.94 -12.19 1.99
N ILE A 36 -1.66 -12.41 2.16
CA ILE A 36 -1.04 -12.81 3.42
C ILE A 36 0.01 -11.77 3.78
N VAL A 37 -0.22 -11.07 4.87
CA VAL A 37 0.81 -10.27 5.54
C VAL A 37 1.50 -11.21 6.52
N ASP A 38 2.68 -11.66 6.10
CA ASP A 38 3.52 -12.64 6.77
C ASP A 38 4.77 -11.94 7.30
N THR A 39 4.67 -11.35 8.49
CA THR A 39 5.73 -10.53 9.10
C THR A 39 6.93 -11.35 9.57
N THR A 40 6.76 -12.68 9.67
CA THR A 40 7.80 -13.61 10.12
C THR A 40 8.54 -14.28 8.96
N GLY A 41 7.94 -14.30 7.77
CA GLY A 41 8.41 -15.10 6.63
C GLY A 41 8.04 -16.58 6.71
N ALA A 42 7.46 -17.06 7.82
CA ALA A 42 7.21 -18.48 8.05
C ALA A 42 6.19 -19.07 7.06
N PHE A 43 5.20 -18.28 6.64
CA PHE A 43 4.22 -18.73 5.66
C PHE A 43 4.79 -18.70 4.24
N THR A 44 5.61 -17.70 3.94
CA THR A 44 6.30 -17.55 2.66
C THR A 44 7.24 -18.73 2.45
N ASP A 45 8.11 -19.03 3.41
CA ASP A 45 9.07 -20.14 3.33
C ASP A 45 8.39 -21.50 3.12
N ARG A 46 7.21 -21.68 3.73
CA ARG A 46 6.49 -22.96 3.71
C ARG A 46 5.55 -23.14 2.51
N PHE A 47 4.87 -22.08 2.08
CA PHE A 47 3.75 -22.19 1.15
C PHE A 47 3.95 -21.46 -0.18
N PHE A 48 4.91 -20.55 -0.30
CA PHE A 48 5.12 -19.79 -1.53
C PHE A 48 5.57 -20.68 -2.69
N ASP A 49 4.87 -20.58 -3.82
CA ASP A 49 5.22 -21.19 -5.09
C ASP A 49 5.54 -20.09 -6.12
N PRO A 50 6.82 -19.89 -6.50
CA PRO A 50 7.22 -18.83 -7.43
C PRO A 50 6.61 -18.95 -8.83
N LYS A 51 6.00 -20.09 -9.19
CA LYS A 51 5.35 -20.27 -10.49
C LYS A 51 4.00 -19.58 -10.60
N CYS A 52 3.29 -19.41 -9.48
CA CYS A 52 1.94 -18.87 -9.47
C CYS A 52 1.74 -17.73 -8.47
N ASP A 53 2.59 -17.64 -7.44
CA ASP A 53 2.46 -16.67 -6.38
C ASP A 53 3.25 -15.40 -6.67
N LYS A 54 2.81 -14.32 -6.03
CA LYS A 54 3.34 -12.97 -6.16
C LYS A 54 3.87 -12.53 -4.81
N LEU A 55 5.16 -12.24 -4.77
CA LEU A 55 5.82 -11.68 -3.60
C LEU A 55 6.02 -10.19 -3.84
N LEU A 56 5.47 -9.35 -2.99
CA LEU A 56 5.93 -7.97 -2.88
C LEU A 56 6.98 -7.96 -1.78
N ASN A 57 8.12 -7.29 -1.89
CA ASN A 57 9.10 -7.02 -0.83
C ASN A 57 10.25 -6.30 -1.53
N PRO A 58 10.44 -4.99 -1.32
CA PRO A 58 11.47 -4.24 -2.03
C PRO A 58 12.91 -4.74 -1.78
N PHE A 59 13.12 -5.53 -0.72
CA PHE A 59 14.41 -6.09 -0.34
C PHE A 59 14.67 -7.50 -0.89
N GLU A 60 13.67 -8.17 -1.44
CA GLU A 60 13.81 -9.53 -2.00
C GLU A 60 14.09 -9.49 -3.50
N LYS A 61 14.96 -10.40 -3.97
CA LYS A 61 15.41 -10.40 -5.37
C LYS A 61 14.31 -10.79 -6.36
N ASN A 62 13.48 -11.77 -5.98
CA ASN A 62 12.45 -12.34 -6.84
C ASN A 62 11.07 -11.73 -6.56
N SER A 63 11.05 -10.54 -5.97
CA SER A 63 9.82 -9.82 -5.70
C SER A 63 9.36 -9.01 -6.91
N GLU A 64 8.04 -9.01 -7.09
CA GLU A 64 7.34 -8.10 -7.97
C GLU A 64 7.67 -6.64 -7.62
N GLN A 65 7.91 -5.85 -8.66
CA GLN A 65 8.27 -4.44 -8.51
C GLN A 65 7.01 -3.60 -8.71
N TRP A 66 6.55 -3.01 -7.61
CA TRP A 66 5.38 -2.15 -7.59
C TRP A 66 5.81 -0.68 -7.52
N LEU A 67 5.09 0.17 -8.26
CA LEU A 67 5.16 1.62 -8.14
C LEU A 67 3.75 2.18 -7.93
N PRO A 68 3.59 3.31 -7.21
CA PRO A 68 2.30 3.99 -7.03
C PRO A 68 1.48 4.12 -8.30
N TRP A 69 2.10 4.59 -9.39
CA TRP A 69 1.45 4.84 -10.67
C TRP A 69 0.86 3.60 -11.35
N ASN A 70 1.23 2.39 -10.93
CA ASN A 70 0.71 1.16 -11.54
C ASN A 70 -0.74 0.89 -11.10
N ASP A 71 -1.20 1.52 -10.03
CA ASP A 71 -2.58 1.40 -9.56
C ASP A 71 -3.40 2.69 -9.75
N CYS A 72 -2.90 3.63 -10.56
CA CYS A 72 -3.59 4.83 -10.99
C CYS A 72 -4.15 4.70 -12.42
N PHE A 73 -5.44 4.39 -12.55
CA PHE A 73 -6.18 4.32 -13.80
C PHE A 73 -7.03 5.58 -14.05
N GLU A 74 -7.49 6.22 -12.97
CA GLU A 74 -8.31 7.44 -13.02
C GLU A 74 -7.71 8.56 -12.17
N ALA A 75 -8.17 9.80 -12.39
CA ALA A 75 -7.68 10.98 -11.65
C ALA A 75 -7.90 10.87 -10.13
N ALA A 76 -8.93 10.15 -9.69
CA ALA A 76 -9.22 9.91 -8.28
C ALA A 76 -8.18 8.99 -7.62
N ASP A 77 -7.53 8.11 -8.39
CA ASP A 77 -6.63 7.11 -7.84
C ASP A 77 -5.37 7.73 -7.21
N PHE A 78 -4.91 8.86 -7.74
CA PHE A 78 -3.77 9.59 -7.16
C PHE A 78 -4.04 10.02 -5.72
N HIS A 79 -5.26 10.48 -5.46
CA HIS A 79 -5.70 10.84 -4.12
C HIS A 79 -5.88 9.60 -3.23
N ASP A 80 -6.42 8.52 -3.79
CA ASP A 80 -6.60 7.26 -3.08
C ASP A 80 -5.27 6.61 -2.65
N ILE A 81 -4.24 6.70 -3.50
CA ILE A 81 -2.90 6.25 -3.14
C ILE A 81 -2.30 7.18 -2.09
N ALA A 82 -2.39 8.49 -2.29
CA ALA A 82 -1.85 9.46 -1.34
C ALA A 82 -2.44 9.30 0.08
N SER A 83 -3.76 9.12 0.19
CA SER A 83 -4.46 8.89 1.46
C SER A 83 -4.01 7.60 2.16
N SER A 84 -3.50 6.63 1.42
CA SER A 84 -2.99 5.38 2.00
C SER A 84 -1.62 5.53 2.68
N PHE A 85 -0.88 6.60 2.38
CA PHE A 85 0.36 6.98 3.09
C PHE A 85 0.11 8.06 4.16
N SER A 86 -1.09 8.63 4.21
CA SER A 86 -1.43 9.73 5.11
C SER A 86 -1.78 9.22 6.51
N ASN A 87 -1.42 10.01 7.53
CA ASN A 87 -1.91 9.83 8.90
C ASN A 87 -3.11 10.76 9.20
N TYR A 88 -3.64 11.46 8.20
CA TYR A 88 -4.75 12.38 8.39
C TYR A 88 -6.02 11.64 8.83
N THR A 89 -6.66 12.15 9.88
CA THR A 89 -8.00 11.72 10.25
C THR A 89 -8.89 12.95 10.43
N PRO A 90 -10.12 12.97 9.88
CA PRO A 90 -11.02 14.12 9.99
C PRO A 90 -11.33 14.52 11.44
N LYS A 91 -11.16 13.61 12.40
CA LYS A 91 -11.38 13.86 13.83
C LYS A 91 -10.31 14.75 14.46
N LEU A 92 -9.09 14.71 13.93
CA LEU A 92 -7.94 15.47 14.47
C LEU A 92 -7.72 16.81 13.76
N ASP A 93 -8.32 17.00 12.57
CA ASP A 93 -8.21 18.20 11.71
C ASP A 93 -6.77 18.76 11.62
N ASP A 94 -5.80 17.86 11.38
CA ASP A 94 -4.39 18.23 11.27
C ASP A 94 -4.11 18.87 9.90
N PHE A 95 -3.89 20.18 9.92
CA PHE A 95 -3.54 20.98 8.74
C PHE A 95 -2.33 20.41 7.97
N PHE A 96 -1.26 20.00 8.66
CA PHE A 96 -0.06 19.51 8.00
C PHE A 96 -0.28 18.13 7.40
N ALA A 97 -0.98 17.25 8.10
CA ALA A 97 -1.31 15.92 7.58
C ALA A 97 -2.20 16.00 6.32
N LYS A 98 -3.24 16.85 6.37
CA LYS A 98 -4.15 17.06 5.23
C LYS A 98 -3.42 17.61 4.01
N ASN A 99 -2.59 18.62 4.21
CA ASN A 99 -1.84 19.22 3.10
C ASN A 99 -0.72 18.32 2.57
N ALA A 100 -0.08 17.52 3.44
CA ALA A 100 0.90 16.52 3.01
C ALA A 100 0.27 15.50 2.04
N GLU A 101 -0.94 15.03 2.34
CA GLU A 101 -1.69 14.13 1.45
C GLU A 101 -2.02 14.79 0.10
N LEU A 102 -2.48 16.04 0.10
CA LEU A 102 -2.75 16.79 -1.13
C LEU A 102 -1.48 16.96 -1.98
N VAL A 103 -0.37 17.33 -1.34
CA VAL A 103 0.92 17.49 -2.02
C VAL A 103 1.41 16.16 -2.58
N LEU A 104 1.23 15.04 -1.88
CA LEU A 104 1.59 13.72 -2.40
C LEU A 104 0.76 13.36 -3.64
N SER A 105 -0.55 13.61 -3.61
CA SER A 105 -1.42 13.39 -4.76
C SER A 105 -0.97 14.21 -5.97
N GLU A 106 -0.67 15.49 -5.78
CA GLU A 106 -0.17 16.35 -6.86
C GLU A 106 1.23 15.94 -7.34
N ALA A 107 2.11 15.47 -6.44
CA ALA A 107 3.43 14.97 -6.80
C ALA A 107 3.33 13.71 -7.69
N LEU A 108 2.42 12.80 -7.35
CA LEU A 108 2.19 11.61 -8.17
C LEU A 108 1.66 11.99 -9.56
N LYS A 109 0.77 12.98 -9.68
CA LYS A 109 0.32 13.50 -10.98
C LYS A 109 1.45 14.16 -11.75
N LEU A 110 2.27 14.99 -11.10
CA LEU A 110 3.39 15.70 -11.72
C LEU A 110 4.41 14.74 -12.35
N TYR A 111 4.60 13.57 -11.75
CA TYR A 111 5.56 12.55 -12.20
C TYR A 111 4.89 11.35 -12.87
N GLN A 112 3.64 11.45 -13.31
CA GLN A 112 2.88 10.32 -13.87
C GLN A 112 3.44 9.79 -15.20
N ASP A 113 4.00 10.67 -16.03
CA ASP A 113 4.52 10.31 -17.35
C ASP A 113 5.88 9.62 -17.24
N ASP A 114 6.78 10.17 -16.42
CA ASP A 114 8.11 9.63 -16.17
C ASP A 114 8.08 8.38 -15.27
N LYS A 115 7.10 8.28 -14.36
CA LYS A 115 7.01 7.28 -13.28
C LYS A 115 8.31 7.11 -12.48
N ASP A 116 9.08 8.18 -12.35
CA ASP A 116 10.38 8.18 -11.71
C ASP A 116 10.24 8.39 -10.20
N ILE A 117 10.27 7.28 -9.47
CA ILE A 117 10.20 7.28 -8.01
C ILE A 117 11.39 7.98 -7.35
N ILE A 118 12.58 7.94 -7.95
CA ILE A 118 13.78 8.58 -7.42
C ILE A 118 13.63 10.10 -7.53
N LYS A 119 13.15 10.59 -8.66
CA LYS A 119 12.87 12.02 -8.88
C LYS A 119 11.81 12.54 -7.93
N LEU A 120 10.71 11.78 -7.74
CA LEU A 120 9.66 12.12 -6.76
C LEU A 120 10.23 12.23 -5.34
N ILE A 121 11.01 11.23 -4.91
CA ILE A 121 11.66 11.21 -3.60
C ILE A 121 12.63 12.38 -3.45
N HIS A 122 13.45 12.66 -4.47
CA HIS A 122 14.38 13.78 -4.45
C HIS A 122 13.65 15.12 -4.25
N THR A 123 12.60 15.36 -5.03
CA THR A 123 11.79 16.58 -4.92
C THR A 123 11.17 16.75 -3.54
N ILE A 124 10.68 15.67 -2.93
CA ILE A 124 9.97 15.79 -1.65
C ILE A 124 10.93 15.83 -0.47
N ILE A 125 11.97 14.98 -0.45
CA ILE A 125 12.78 14.75 0.77
C ILE A 125 14.08 15.54 0.75
N TYR A 126 14.70 15.73 -0.42
CA TYR A 126 16.06 16.24 -0.53
C TYR A 126 16.15 17.66 -1.07
N SER A 127 15.10 18.16 -1.72
CA SER A 127 15.03 19.55 -2.19
C SER A 127 14.89 20.54 -1.04
N ASP A 128 15.61 21.66 -1.15
CA ASP A 128 15.35 22.85 -0.33
C ASP A 128 13.96 23.44 -0.64
N ASN A 129 13.47 24.35 0.22
CA ASN A 129 12.14 24.94 0.04
C ASN A 129 11.95 25.65 -1.31
N ARG A 130 13.02 26.25 -1.85
CA ARG A 130 12.95 26.97 -3.13
C ARG A 130 12.73 25.98 -4.28
N GLN A 131 13.48 24.89 -4.30
CA GLN A 131 13.31 23.82 -5.27
C GLN A 131 11.96 23.12 -5.12
N PHE A 132 11.54 22.85 -3.89
CA PHE A 132 10.25 22.25 -3.58
C PHE A 132 9.09 23.13 -4.07
N ALA A 133 9.04 24.40 -3.68
CA ALA A 133 8.02 25.33 -4.14
C ALA A 133 8.03 25.53 -5.66
N LYS A 134 9.22 25.57 -6.28
CA LYS A 134 9.35 25.63 -7.73
C LYS A 134 8.73 24.41 -8.43
N ALA A 135 8.91 23.21 -7.88
CA ALA A 135 8.35 21.99 -8.45
C ALA A 135 6.81 22.01 -8.48
N PHE A 136 6.18 22.60 -7.45
CA PHE A 136 4.72 22.63 -7.30
C PHE A 136 4.04 23.91 -7.82
N ARG A 137 4.77 24.86 -8.39
CA ARG A 137 4.25 26.18 -8.79
C ARG A 137 3.05 26.16 -9.74
N ASN A 138 2.96 25.14 -10.60
CA ASN A 138 1.89 24.98 -11.59
C ASN A 138 0.88 23.88 -11.22
N THR A 139 0.78 23.53 -9.93
CA THR A 139 -0.11 22.47 -9.43
C THR A 139 -1.20 23.06 -8.53
N ALA A 140 -2.18 22.24 -8.13
CA ALA A 140 -3.27 22.69 -7.26
C ALA A 140 -2.80 23.13 -5.85
N VAL A 141 -1.60 22.73 -5.42
CA VAL A 141 -1.03 23.05 -4.10
C VAL A 141 -0.14 24.30 -4.09
N SER A 142 -0.04 25.02 -5.22
CA SER A 142 0.79 26.24 -5.34
C SER A 142 0.38 27.39 -4.43
N GLY A 143 -0.88 27.42 -3.99
CA GLY A 143 -1.35 28.39 -2.98
C GLY A 143 -0.90 28.09 -1.56
N ILE A 144 -0.43 26.86 -1.28
CA ILE A 144 -0.07 26.38 0.06
C ILE A 144 1.44 26.21 0.18
N ILE A 145 2.10 25.80 -0.90
CA ILE A 145 3.55 25.67 -0.99
C ILE A 145 4.12 26.93 -1.64
N SER A 146 4.89 27.70 -0.86
CA SER A 146 5.44 28.99 -1.30
C SER A 146 6.88 29.21 -0.82
N GLU A 147 7.67 29.87 -1.66
CA GLU A 147 9.00 30.37 -1.28
C GLU A 147 8.93 31.40 -0.14
N SER A 148 7.85 32.18 -0.08
CA SER A 148 7.67 33.24 0.93
C SER A 148 7.14 32.72 2.28
N ALA A 149 6.55 31.52 2.31
CA ALA A 149 6.00 30.89 3.51
C ALA A 149 6.81 29.64 3.88
N LEU A 150 8.08 29.87 4.26
CA LEU A 150 9.06 28.82 4.52
C LEU A 150 8.61 27.84 5.61
N GLU A 151 8.14 28.34 6.75
CA GLU A 151 7.76 27.48 7.90
C GLU A 151 6.60 26.53 7.55
N THR A 152 5.57 27.05 6.89
CA THR A 152 4.41 26.25 6.46
C THR A 152 4.82 25.21 5.41
N SER A 153 5.55 25.63 4.39
CA SER A 153 5.98 24.75 3.29
C SER A 153 6.93 23.65 3.80
N ALA A 154 7.90 24.00 4.65
CA ALA A 154 8.81 23.04 5.28
C ALA A 154 8.09 22.10 6.25
N GLY A 155 7.08 22.59 6.99
CA GLY A 155 6.26 21.74 7.87
C GLY A 155 5.48 20.68 7.08
N ILE A 156 4.87 21.07 5.96
CA ILE A 156 4.16 20.16 5.05
C ILE A 156 5.15 19.17 4.44
N GLN A 157 6.29 19.65 3.91
CA GLN A 157 7.33 18.82 3.32
C GLN A 157 7.89 17.80 4.32
N SER A 158 8.15 18.21 5.57
CA SER A 158 8.63 17.33 6.65
C SER A 158 7.61 16.26 7.03
N THR A 159 6.34 16.64 7.11
CA THR A 159 5.23 15.72 7.40
C THR A 159 5.09 14.68 6.28
N LEU A 160 5.11 15.15 5.04
CA LEU A 160 5.06 14.30 3.86
C LEU A 160 6.26 13.36 3.79
N GLY A 161 7.48 13.85 3.98
CA GLY A 161 8.70 13.05 3.92
C GLY A 161 8.69 11.88 4.91
N LYS A 162 8.19 12.10 6.13
CA LYS A 162 8.00 11.03 7.13
C LYS A 162 7.03 9.95 6.65
N ASN A 163 5.93 10.36 6.03
CA ASN A 163 4.89 9.44 5.56
C ASN A 163 5.34 8.55 4.40
N ILE A 164 6.21 9.06 3.52
CA ILE A 164 6.63 8.36 2.29
C ILE A 164 8.05 7.78 2.35
N THR A 165 8.68 7.74 3.52
CA THR A 165 10.05 7.22 3.66
C THR A 165 10.19 5.80 3.10
N SER A 166 9.14 4.99 3.21
CA SER A 166 9.08 3.63 2.67
C SER A 166 9.18 3.57 1.13
N LEU A 167 8.77 4.62 0.41
CA LEU A 167 8.87 4.67 -1.05
C LEU A 167 10.33 4.70 -1.55
N GLN A 168 11.29 5.12 -0.71
CA GLN A 168 12.72 5.13 -1.05
C GLN A 168 13.27 3.73 -1.36
N TYR A 169 12.59 2.68 -0.88
CA TYR A 169 13.02 1.30 -1.09
C TYR A 169 12.54 0.71 -2.41
N LEU A 170 11.61 1.38 -3.11
CA LEU A 170 11.11 0.92 -4.40
C LEU A 170 12.14 1.12 -5.50
N LYS A 171 12.17 0.20 -6.46
CA LYS A 171 13.05 0.30 -7.63
C LYS A 171 12.30 0.94 -8.80
N PRO A 172 12.95 1.82 -9.59
CA PRO A 172 12.39 2.32 -10.83
C PRO A 172 12.03 1.19 -11.81
N GLY A 173 11.07 1.46 -12.71
CA GLY A 173 10.69 0.54 -13.78
C GLY A 173 9.83 -0.65 -13.34
N GLY A 174 9.31 -0.65 -12.12
CA GLY A 174 8.36 -1.66 -11.68
C GLY A 174 7.03 -1.57 -12.43
N SER A 175 6.47 -2.71 -12.84
CA SER A 175 5.24 -2.79 -13.63
C SER A 175 4.09 -3.53 -12.94
N PHE A 176 4.32 -4.08 -11.74
CA PHE A 176 3.28 -4.83 -11.04
C PHE A 176 2.17 -3.88 -10.57
N SER A 177 0.91 -4.24 -10.86
CA SER A 177 -0.31 -3.57 -10.38
C SER A 177 -1.11 -4.54 -9.51
N ILE A 178 -1.54 -4.06 -8.34
CA ILE A 178 -2.39 -4.83 -7.44
C ILE A 178 -3.80 -4.90 -8.01
N LYS A 179 -4.38 -3.79 -8.47
CA LYS A 179 -5.72 -3.76 -9.08
C LYS A 179 -5.82 -4.66 -10.30
N GLU A 180 -4.81 -4.68 -11.17
CA GLU A 180 -4.80 -5.61 -12.30
C GLU A 180 -4.72 -7.06 -11.85
N TRP A 181 -3.87 -7.39 -10.87
CA TRP A 181 -3.80 -8.74 -10.29
C TRP A 181 -5.15 -9.19 -9.71
N PHE A 182 -5.93 -8.27 -9.14
CA PHE A 182 -7.30 -8.52 -8.71
C PHE A 182 -8.25 -8.80 -9.89
N SER A 183 -8.13 -8.03 -10.98
CA SER A 183 -9.01 -8.10 -12.16
C SER A 183 -8.74 -9.31 -13.07
N ILE A 184 -7.49 -9.77 -13.14
CA ILE A 184 -7.09 -10.83 -14.05
C ILE A 184 -7.79 -12.13 -13.60
N GLN A 185 -8.63 -12.71 -14.48
CA GLN A 185 -9.19 -14.06 -14.33
C GLN A 185 -8.10 -15.13 -14.53
N MET A 186 -7.01 -15.08 -13.77
CA MET A 186 -6.01 -16.15 -13.83
C MET A 186 -6.62 -17.42 -13.22
N LYS A 187 -6.62 -18.47 -14.04
CA LYS A 187 -7.09 -19.83 -13.71
C LYS A 187 -6.24 -20.53 -12.65
N LEU A 188 -5.09 -19.96 -12.27
CA LEU A 188 -4.16 -20.52 -11.30
C LEU A 188 -3.98 -19.54 -10.13
N ALA A 189 -4.17 -20.08 -8.93
CA ALA A 189 -4.15 -19.39 -7.65
C ALA A 189 -2.87 -18.58 -7.48
N GLY A 190 -2.99 -17.28 -7.22
CA GLY A 190 -1.87 -16.45 -6.83
C GLY A 190 -2.02 -16.10 -5.36
N TYR A 191 -0.99 -16.40 -4.57
CA TYR A 191 -0.80 -15.87 -3.23
C TYR A 191 -0.11 -14.52 -3.35
N LEU A 192 -0.59 -13.51 -2.62
CA LEU A 192 0.16 -12.29 -2.38
C LEU A 192 0.75 -12.41 -0.97
N SER A 193 2.00 -12.86 -0.85
CA SER A 193 2.70 -12.99 0.44
C SER A 193 3.57 -11.76 0.71
N GLN A 194 3.71 -11.38 1.99
CA GLN A 194 4.67 -10.36 2.38
C GLN A 194 5.31 -10.43 3.78
N LEU A 195 6.66 -10.55 3.76
CA LEU A 195 7.74 -10.00 4.63
C LEU A 195 8.53 -10.91 5.59
N THR A 196 9.70 -11.34 5.12
CA THR A 196 10.83 -11.82 5.92
C THR A 196 11.38 -10.76 6.90
N GLN A 197 11.77 -11.24 8.10
CA GLN A 197 12.12 -10.47 9.31
C GLN A 197 13.17 -9.36 9.13
N ILE A 198 13.06 -8.34 10.01
CA ILE A 198 14.01 -7.26 10.38
C ILE A 198 13.63 -5.83 9.90
N LYS A 199 12.66 -5.64 8.98
CA LYS A 199 12.32 -4.30 8.44
C LYS A 199 10.85 -3.89 8.51
N GLU A 200 10.10 -4.53 9.40
CA GLU A 200 8.63 -4.39 9.53
C GLU A 200 8.17 -2.93 9.66
N LEU A 201 8.77 -2.15 10.58
CA LEU A 201 8.43 -0.74 10.81
C LEU A 201 8.66 0.16 9.58
N LEU A 202 9.67 -0.14 8.77
CA LEU A 202 10.03 0.65 7.59
C LEU A 202 9.06 0.40 6.43
N LEU A 203 8.45 -0.78 6.38
CA LEU A 203 7.53 -1.18 5.32
C LEU A 203 6.06 -1.03 5.71
N CYS A 204 5.73 -0.84 7.00
CA CYS A 204 4.36 -0.63 7.46
C CYS A 204 3.53 0.34 6.59
N PRO A 205 4.04 1.52 6.16
CA PRO A 205 3.26 2.41 5.28
C PRO A 205 3.03 1.81 3.88
N LEU A 206 4.01 1.08 3.33
CA LEU A 206 3.87 0.40 2.04
C LEU A 206 2.85 -0.75 2.13
N ILE A 207 2.97 -1.60 3.16
CA ILE A 207 2.03 -2.71 3.41
C ILE A 207 0.60 -2.17 3.55
N SER A 208 0.46 -1.09 4.33
CA SER A 208 -0.83 -0.43 4.53
C SER A 208 -1.42 0.06 3.21
N ALA A 209 -0.58 0.65 2.35
CA ALA A 209 -1.01 1.09 1.02
C ALA A 209 -1.42 -0.08 0.12
N TRP A 210 -0.64 -1.16 0.08
CA TRP A 210 -0.98 -2.34 -0.72
C TRP A 210 -2.29 -3.01 -0.27
N ILE A 211 -2.51 -3.15 1.04
CA ILE A 211 -3.78 -3.66 1.58
C ILE A 211 -4.92 -2.71 1.22
N SER A 212 -4.71 -1.40 1.33
CA SER A 212 -5.74 -0.41 1.00
C SER A 212 -6.16 -0.47 -0.46
N ILE A 213 -5.18 -0.57 -1.37
CA ILE A 213 -5.42 -0.75 -2.81
C ILE A 213 -6.16 -2.07 -3.06
N ALA A 214 -5.72 -3.17 -2.43
CA ALA A 214 -6.34 -4.47 -2.55
C ALA A 214 -7.81 -4.50 -2.08
N ILE A 215 -8.11 -3.86 -0.95
CA ILE A 215 -9.47 -3.71 -0.43
C ILE A 215 -10.33 -2.91 -1.42
N LYS A 216 -9.84 -1.75 -1.89
CA LYS A 216 -10.58 -0.94 -2.87
C LYS A 216 -10.82 -1.72 -4.17
N ALA A 217 -9.81 -2.42 -4.67
CA ALA A 217 -9.92 -3.29 -5.84
C ALA A 217 -10.99 -4.38 -5.66
N LEU A 218 -11.07 -4.99 -4.47
CA LEU A 218 -12.11 -5.96 -4.14
C LEU A 218 -13.51 -5.33 -4.18
N MET A 219 -13.68 -4.12 -3.64
CA MET A 219 -14.97 -3.42 -3.59
C MET A 219 -15.47 -3.01 -4.98
N CYS A 220 -14.57 -2.72 -5.91
CA CYS A 220 -14.90 -2.41 -7.30
C CYS A 220 -15.18 -3.65 -8.16
N ARG A 221 -14.95 -4.87 -7.65
CA ARG A 221 -15.15 -6.12 -8.40
C ARG A 221 -16.63 -6.44 -8.54
N ASN A 222 -17.07 -6.81 -9.75
CA ASN A 222 -18.43 -7.27 -9.99
C ASN A 222 -18.61 -8.68 -9.38
N PRO A 223 -19.47 -8.86 -8.36
CA PRO A 223 -19.64 -10.16 -7.69
C PRO A 223 -20.21 -11.24 -8.62
N ASN A 224 -20.92 -10.85 -9.68
CA ASN A 224 -21.68 -11.77 -10.52
C ASN A 224 -20.81 -12.56 -11.52
N HIS A 225 -19.54 -12.16 -11.72
CA HIS A 225 -18.66 -12.78 -12.71
C HIS A 225 -17.53 -13.62 -12.12
N ASP A 226 -17.28 -13.54 -10.82
CA ASP A 226 -16.13 -14.18 -10.20
C ASP A 226 -16.48 -14.64 -8.78
N ASN A 227 -16.96 -15.87 -8.65
CA ASN A 227 -17.42 -16.50 -7.41
C ASN A 227 -16.28 -17.01 -6.50
N LYS A 228 -15.02 -16.65 -6.77
CA LYS A 228 -13.89 -17.09 -5.94
C LYS A 228 -13.72 -16.22 -4.71
N ASN A 229 -13.60 -16.84 -3.53
CA ASN A 229 -13.36 -16.13 -2.29
C ASN A 229 -11.99 -15.44 -2.31
N MET A 230 -11.92 -14.28 -1.66
CA MET A 230 -10.69 -13.55 -1.40
C MET A 230 -10.44 -13.55 0.11
N TRP A 231 -9.31 -14.12 0.52
CA TRP A 231 -8.89 -14.20 1.92
C TRP A 231 -7.87 -13.11 2.22
N PHE A 232 -8.05 -12.38 3.33
CA PHE A 232 -7.04 -11.49 3.89
C PHE A 232 -6.56 -12.10 5.20
N ILE A 233 -5.29 -12.47 5.26
CA ILE A 233 -4.65 -13.11 6.41
C ILE A 233 -3.58 -12.16 6.91
N LEU A 234 -3.80 -11.61 8.11
CA LEU A 234 -2.92 -10.62 8.73
C LEU A 234 -2.42 -11.25 10.03
N ASP A 235 -1.19 -11.81 10.03
CA ASP A 235 -0.66 -12.55 11.19
C ASP A 235 -0.54 -11.64 12.44
N GLU A 236 -0.10 -10.39 12.23
CA GLU A 236 0.00 -9.36 13.26
C GLU A 236 -0.70 -8.05 12.89
N LEU A 237 -1.90 -7.84 13.44
CA LEU A 237 -2.69 -6.61 13.33
C LEU A 237 -2.09 -5.35 13.97
N PRO A 238 -1.34 -5.40 15.10
CA PRO A 238 -0.79 -4.18 15.71
C PRO A 238 0.14 -3.39 14.77
N ALA A 239 0.85 -4.07 13.87
CA ALA A 239 1.69 -3.46 12.84
C ALA A 239 0.88 -2.70 11.77
N LEU A 240 -0.42 -2.98 11.66
CA LEU A 240 -1.35 -2.47 10.63
C LEU A 240 -2.38 -1.48 11.17
N GLN A 241 -2.24 -0.98 12.40
CA GLN A 241 -3.17 -0.02 13.03
C GLN A 241 -3.40 1.30 12.23
N LYS A 242 -2.72 1.48 11.10
CA LYS A 242 -2.81 2.66 10.23
C LYS A 242 -3.54 2.45 8.90
N VAL A 243 -4.06 1.26 8.60
CA VAL A 243 -4.81 1.08 7.34
C VAL A 243 -6.20 1.72 7.46
N SER A 244 -6.35 2.93 6.92
CA SER A 244 -7.59 3.73 6.95
C SER A 244 -8.78 3.04 6.29
N SER A 245 -8.55 2.08 5.38
CA SER A 245 -9.56 1.34 4.64
C SER A 245 -10.02 0.04 5.30
N LEU A 246 -9.33 -0.47 6.33
CA LEU A 246 -9.75 -1.68 7.04
C LEU A 246 -11.17 -1.56 7.66
N PRO A 247 -11.55 -0.45 8.34
CA PRO A 247 -12.90 -0.32 8.88
C PRO A 247 -14.00 -0.31 7.82
N VAL A 248 -13.70 0.20 6.62
CA VAL A 248 -14.64 0.25 5.49
C VAL A 248 -14.82 -1.14 4.86
N ALA A 249 -13.76 -1.95 4.84
CA ALA A 249 -13.80 -3.31 4.33
C ALA A 249 -14.56 -4.29 5.24
N LEU A 250 -14.60 -4.00 6.55
CA LEU A 250 -15.12 -4.89 7.59
C LEU A 250 -16.56 -4.56 8.03
N GLY A 251 -17.13 -3.43 7.57
CA GLY A 251 -18.48 -2.94 7.92
C GLY A 251 -19.55 -3.39 6.94
#